data_AF-A0A946FVJ5-F1
#
_entry.id   AF-A0A946FVJ5-F1
#
_cell.length_a   1.000
_cell.length_b   1.000
_cell.length_c   1.000
_cell.angle_alpha   90.00
_cell.angle_beta   90.00
_cell.angle_gamma   90.00
#
_symmetry.space_group_name_H-M   'P 1'
#
loop_
_entity.id
_entity.type
_entity.pdbx_description
1 polymer ?
#
loop_
_entity_poly.entity_id
_entity_poly.type
_entity_poly.pdbx_seq_one_letter_code
_entity_poly.pdbx_strand_id
1 'polypeptide(L)'
;MNTIIEKFKTLRLKNCANNIETIIEQANQKNLSPLQTIERLIDIEIEHRDKARKILRFKQSKLDTKVTIDQFDFKYHKSRQNQKSMILRSKIMLRWAKRYNNWILRQRVSYLEVGLWS
;
A
#
# COMPACT_ATOMS: atom_id res chain seq x y z
N MET A 1 6.73 32.52 -6.34
CA MET A 1 6.26 31.18 -5.93
C MET A 1 4.84 31.20 -5.35
N ASN A 2 4.52 32.08 -4.40
CA ASN A 2 3.19 32.14 -3.78
C ASN A 2 2.01 32.23 -4.77
N THR A 3 2.15 33.00 -5.85
CA THR A 3 1.12 33.10 -6.90
C THR A 3 0.87 31.80 -7.66
N ILE A 4 1.90 30.96 -7.83
CA ILE A 4 1.81 29.66 -8.51
C ILE A 4 1.21 28.62 -7.57
N ILE A 5 1.60 28.63 -6.30
CA ILE A 5 1.03 27.77 -5.25
C ILE A 5 -0.48 28.01 -5.13
N GLU A 6 -0.92 29.27 -5.12
CA GLU A 6 -2.35 29.60 -5.09
C GLU A 6 -3.08 29.12 -6.36
N LYS A 7 -2.48 29.27 -7.55
CA LYS A 7 -3.05 28.70 -8.79
C LYS A 7 -3.19 27.17 -8.70
N PHE A 8 -2.21 26.47 -8.15
CA PHE A 8 -2.31 25.02 -7.94
C PHE A 8 -3.40 24.64 -6.95
N LYS A 9 -3.58 25.41 -5.87
CA LYS A 9 -4.69 25.20 -4.92
C LYS A 9 -6.04 25.38 -5.61
N THR A 10 -6.21 26.44 -6.41
CA THR A 10 -7.42 26.70 -7.20
C THR A 10 -7.73 25.53 -8.15
N LEU A 11 -6.71 24.98 -8.80
CA LEU A 11 -6.83 23.82 -9.69
C LEU A 11 -6.92 22.46 -8.95
N ARG A 12 -6.94 22.47 -7.61
CA ARG A 12 -6.96 21.27 -6.76
C ARG A 12 -5.75 20.34 -6.99
N LEU A 13 -4.60 20.89 -7.35
CA LEU A 13 -3.32 20.21 -7.55
C LEU A 13 -2.48 20.28 -6.27
N LYS A 14 -2.94 19.58 -5.23
CA LYS A 14 -2.39 19.71 -3.87
C LYS A 14 -0.95 19.18 -3.77
N ASN A 15 -0.62 18.09 -4.48
CA ASN A 15 0.73 17.54 -4.41
C ASN A 15 1.71 18.39 -5.21
N CYS A 16 1.27 18.99 -6.33
CA CYS A 16 2.08 20.00 -7.03
C CYS A 16 2.40 21.21 -6.13
N ALA A 17 1.40 21.75 -5.43
CA ALA A 17 1.56 22.90 -4.54
C ALA A 17 2.58 22.64 -3.42
N ASN A 18 2.59 21.43 -2.88
CA ASN A 18 3.46 21.06 -1.76
C ASN A 18 4.89 20.66 -2.21
N ASN A 19 5.06 20.17 -3.44
CA ASN A 19 6.34 19.64 -3.92
C ASN A 19 7.05 20.54 -4.94
N ILE A 20 6.48 21.71 -5.29
CA ILE A 20 7.08 22.57 -6.31
C ILE A 20 8.50 23.05 -5.95
N GLU A 21 8.73 23.44 -4.69
CA GLU A 21 10.05 23.90 -4.22
C GLU A 21 11.08 22.77 -4.32
N THR A 22 10.74 21.59 -3.80
CA THR A 22 11.63 20.43 -3.80
C THR A 22 11.95 19.93 -5.21
N ILE A 23 10.98 20.00 -6.13
CA ILE A 23 11.17 19.57 -7.52
C ILE A 23 12.04 20.56 -8.29
N ILE A 24 11.89 21.86 -8.05
CA ILE A 24 12.76 22.89 -8.65
C ILE A 24 14.20 22.73 -8.16
N GLU A 25 14.41 22.48 -6.86
CA GLU A 25 15.74 22.21 -6.32
C GLU A 25 16.36 20.95 -6.95
N GLN A 26 15.59 19.86 -7.06
CA GLN A 26 16.04 18.64 -7.72
C GLN A 26 16.33 18.84 -9.21
N ALA A 27 15.55 19.67 -9.89
CA ALA A 27 15.76 20.01 -11.29
C ALA A 27 17.05 20.80 -11.49
N ASN A 28 17.34 21.76 -10.61
CA ASN A 28 18.60 22.50 -10.62
C ASN A 28 19.79 21.58 -10.35
N GLN A 29 19.69 20.66 -9.39
CA GLN A 29 20.77 19.71 -9.08
C GLN A 29 21.05 18.73 -10.21
N LYS A 30 20.02 18.32 -10.96
CA LYS A 30 20.12 17.33 -12.03
C LYS A 30 20.20 17.93 -13.42
N ASN A 31 20.28 19.26 -13.53
CA ASN A 31 20.22 20.01 -14.80
C ASN A 31 19.04 19.57 -15.69
N LEU A 32 17.87 19.35 -15.08
CA LEU A 32 16.66 18.97 -15.82
C LEU A 32 16.17 20.14 -16.65
N SER A 33 15.66 19.85 -17.84
CA SER A 33 15.02 20.88 -18.65
C SER A 33 13.74 21.38 -17.97
N PRO A 34 13.30 22.62 -18.25
CA PRO A 34 12.03 23.14 -17.73
C PRO A 34 10.84 22.24 -18.08
N LEU A 35 10.85 21.62 -19.27
CA LEU A 35 9.80 20.69 -19.71
C LEU A 35 9.80 19.41 -18.85
N GLN A 36 10.97 18.81 -18.63
CA GLN A 36 11.11 17.61 -17.78
C GLN A 36 10.71 17.88 -16.32
N THR A 37 10.97 19.09 -15.84
CA THR A 37 10.58 19.51 -14.49
C THR A 37 9.06 19.57 -14.35
N ILE A 38 8.38 20.14 -15.35
CA ILE A 38 6.91 20.20 -15.40
C ILE A 38 6.33 18.78 -15.51
N GLU A 39 6.86 17.96 -16.40
CA GLU A 39 6.43 16.57 -16.57
C GLU A 39 6.51 15.80 -15.25
N ARG A 40 7.65 15.88 -14.56
CA ARG A 40 7.84 15.24 -13.26
C ARG A 40 6.88 15.75 -12.17
N LEU A 41 6.57 17.04 -12.15
CA LEU A 41 5.60 17.63 -11.23
C LEU A 41 4.19 17.08 -11.47
N ILE A 42 3.82 16.89 -12.73
CA ILE A 42 2.51 16.36 -13.13
C ILE A 42 2.42 14.85 -12.85
N ASP A 43 3.48 14.09 -13.11
CA ASP A 43 3.54 12.66 -12.83
C ASP A 43 3.30 12.34 -11.36
N ILE A 44 3.90 13.13 -10.46
CA ILE A 44 3.71 12.99 -9.01
C ILE A 44 2.23 13.19 -8.65
N GLU A 45 1.57 14.21 -9.21
CA GLU A 45 0.15 14.43 -8.94
C GLU A 45 -0.73 13.30 -9.48
N ILE A 46 -0.43 12.78 -10.68
CA ILE A 46 -1.15 11.63 -11.27
C ILE A 46 -1.00 10.40 -10.38
N GLU A 47 0.22 10.08 -9.94
CA GLU A 47 0.50 8.92 -9.10
C GLU A 47 -0.23 9.01 -7.75
N HIS A 48 -0.20 10.19 -7.12
CA HIS A 48 -0.90 10.42 -5.86
C HIS A 48 -2.42 10.29 -6.01
N ARG A 49 -3.00 10.81 -7.10
CA ARG A 49 -4.43 10.63 -7.40
C ARG A 49 -4.78 9.18 -7.64
N ASP A 50 -3.92 8.43 -8.32
CA ASP A 50 -4.15 7.00 -8.54
C ASP A 50 -4.12 6.21 -7.24
N LYS A 51 -3.13 6.44 -6.38
CA LYS A 51 -3.06 5.86 -5.03
C LYS A 51 -4.30 6.21 -4.21
N ALA A 52 -4.73 7.46 -4.21
CA ALA A 52 -5.93 7.90 -3.49
C ALA A 52 -7.20 7.20 -4.01
N ARG A 53 -7.36 7.05 -5.32
CA ARG A 53 -8.48 6.30 -5.92
C ARG A 53 -8.48 4.84 -5.51
N LYS A 54 -7.32 4.18 -5.52
CA LYS A 54 -7.15 2.79 -5.08
C LYS A 54 -7.56 2.64 -3.60
N ILE A 55 -7.05 3.50 -2.72
CA ILE A 55 -7.39 3.51 -1.30
C ILE A 55 -8.90 3.73 -1.09
N LEU A 56 -9.49 4.68 -1.79
CA LEU A 56 -10.92 4.97 -1.68
C LEU A 56 -11.77 3.76 -2.08
N ARG A 57 -11.48 3.15 -3.24
CA ARG A 57 -12.17 1.95 -3.71
C ARG A 57 -12.01 0.78 -2.75
N PHE A 58 -10.83 0.61 -2.17
CA PHE A 58 -10.55 -0.43 -1.17
C PHE A 58 -11.33 -0.19 0.14
N LYS A 59 -11.45 1.06 0.59
CA LYS A 59 -12.30 1.40 1.75
C LYS A 59 -13.78 1.15 1.46
N GLN A 60 -14.25 1.54 0.27
CA GLN A 60 -15.64 1.37 -0.15
C GLN A 60 -16.03 -0.10 -0.32
N SER A 61 -15.10 -0.95 -0.75
CA SER A 61 -15.36 -2.38 -0.90
C SER A 61 -15.54 -3.10 0.44
N LYS A 62 -15.29 -2.43 1.59
CA LYS A 62 -15.34 -3.01 2.94
C LYS A 62 -14.47 -4.27 3.08
N LEU A 63 -13.46 -4.43 2.21
CA LEU A 63 -12.49 -5.53 2.28
C LEU A 63 -11.51 -5.35 3.46
N ASP A 64 -11.43 -4.15 4.02
CA ASP A 64 -10.57 -3.78 5.15
C ASP A 64 -11.08 -4.31 6.50
N THR A 65 -12.37 -4.66 6.61
CA THR A 65 -12.79 -5.53 7.70
C THR A 65 -12.20 -6.90 7.42
N LYS A 66 -11.07 -7.19 8.05
CA LYS A 66 -10.55 -8.55 8.16
C LYS A 66 -11.68 -9.42 8.69
N VAL A 67 -12.43 -10.07 7.81
CA VAL A 67 -13.54 -10.94 8.19
C VAL A 67 -12.92 -12.07 8.97
N THR A 68 -12.93 -11.91 10.30
CA THR A 68 -12.49 -12.96 11.21
C THR A 68 -13.47 -14.11 11.07
N ILE A 69 -13.02 -15.33 11.35
CA ILE A 69 -13.90 -16.50 11.26
C ILE A 69 -15.14 -16.35 12.14
N ASP A 70 -15.02 -15.57 13.21
CA ASP A 70 -16.09 -15.26 14.15
C ASP A 70 -17.20 -14.40 13.51
N GLN A 71 -16.87 -13.63 12.47
CA GLN A 71 -17.82 -12.84 11.68
C GLN A 71 -18.40 -13.63 10.50
N PHE A 72 -17.93 -14.86 10.24
CA PHE A 72 -18.44 -15.68 9.14
C PHE A 72 -19.75 -16.35 9.55
N ASP A 73 -20.84 -15.97 8.90
CA ASP A 73 -22.13 -16.60 9.12
C ASP A 73 -22.20 -17.99 8.49
N PHE A 74 -21.94 -19.01 9.32
CA PHE A 74 -22.12 -20.41 8.97
C PHE A 74 -23.60 -20.81 8.85
N LYS A 75 -24.52 -20.05 9.43
CA LYS A 75 -25.95 -20.37 9.43
C LYS A 75 -26.64 -19.98 8.13
N TYR A 76 -26.06 -19.06 7.35
CA TYR A 76 -26.59 -18.57 6.07
C TYR A 76 -26.99 -19.67 5.06
N HIS A 77 -26.25 -20.80 4.98
CA HIS A 77 -26.54 -21.85 4.00
C HIS A 77 -26.17 -23.25 4.50
N LYS A 78 -27.01 -24.27 4.23
CA LYS A 78 -26.81 -25.67 4.66
C LYS A 78 -25.44 -26.24 4.26
N SER A 79 -24.96 -25.93 3.06
CA SER A 79 -23.60 -26.33 2.60
C SER A 79 -22.49 -25.82 3.54
N ARG A 80 -22.59 -24.58 4.03
CA ARG A 80 -21.60 -23.99 4.96
C ARG A 80 -21.64 -24.66 6.33
N GLN A 81 -22.82 -25.09 6.77
CA GLN A 81 -22.98 -25.84 8.02
C GLN A 81 -22.30 -27.21 7.91
N ASN A 82 -22.53 -27.93 6.81
CA ASN A 82 -21.95 -29.24 6.55
C ASN A 82 -20.41 -29.18 6.41
N GLN A 83 -19.90 -28.12 5.79
CA GLN A 83 -18.46 -27.93 5.57
C GLN A 83 -17.76 -27.15 6.70
N LYS A 84 -18.46 -26.79 7.78
CA LYS A 84 -17.93 -25.96 8.87
C LYS A 84 -16.61 -26.51 9.42
N SER A 85 -16.54 -27.81 9.66
CA SER A 85 -15.35 -28.46 10.22
C SER A 85 -14.15 -28.46 9.26
N MET A 86 -14.39 -28.48 7.94
CA MET A 86 -13.36 -28.39 6.91
C MET A 86 -12.86 -26.95 6.76
N ILE A 87 -13.78 -25.98 6.76
CA ILE A 87 -13.47 -24.54 6.67
C ILE A 87 -12.63 -24.10 7.89
N LEU A 88 -12.98 -24.56 9.10
CA LEU A 88 -12.20 -24.27 10.31
C LEU A 88 -10.80 -24.90 10.24
N ARG A 89 -10.72 -26.18 9.82
CA ARG A 89 -9.44 -26.90 9.67
C ARG A 89 -8.51 -26.25 8.64
N SER A 90 -9.04 -25.86 7.49
CA SER A 90 -8.29 -25.16 6.44
C SER A 90 -7.65 -23.87 6.97
N LYS A 91 -8.38 -23.08 7.79
CA LYS A 91 -7.80 -21.87 8.41
C LYS A 91 -6.70 -22.18 9.42
N ILE A 92 -6.85 -23.23 10.24
CA ILE A 92 -5.79 -23.65 11.17
C ILE A 92 -4.53 -24.03 10.40
N MET A 93 -4.69 -24.77 9.29
CA MET A 93 -3.60 -25.16 8.39
C MET A 93 -2.92 -23.96 7.74
N LEU A 94 -3.68 -22.99 7.22
CA LEU A 94 -3.13 -21.75 6.66
C LEU A 94 -2.41 -20.90 7.71
N ARG A 95 -2.91 -20.85 8.95
CA ARG A 95 -2.27 -20.15 10.06
C ARG A 95 -0.95 -20.82 10.45
N TRP A 96 -0.93 -22.16 10.45
CA TRP A 96 0.27 -22.97 10.64
C TRP A 96 1.31 -22.73 9.54
N ALA A 97 0.92 -22.82 8.28
CA ALA A 97 1.80 -22.58 7.14
C ALA A 97 2.41 -21.16 7.16
N LYS A 98 1.60 -20.15 7.47
CA LYS A 98 2.08 -18.76 7.59
C LYS A 98 3.04 -18.57 8.76
N ARG A 99 2.79 -19.22 9.90
CA ARG A 99 3.69 -19.18 11.07
C ARG A 99 5.00 -19.91 10.80
N TYR A 100 4.93 -21.05 10.13
CA TYR A 100 6.08 -21.85 9.73
C TYR A 100 6.97 -21.10 8.73
N ASN A 101 6.38 -20.48 7.71
CA ASN A 101 7.15 -19.69 6.74
C ASN A 101 7.83 -18.47 7.39
N ASN A 102 7.13 -17.78 8.32
CA ASN A 102 7.74 -16.72 9.13
C ASN A 102 8.86 -17.23 10.06
N TRP A 103 8.76 -18.46 10.57
CA TRP A 103 9.80 -19.07 11.39
C TRP A 103 11.05 -19.41 10.58
N ILE A 104 10.90 -19.97 9.37
CA ILE A 104 12.01 -20.20 8.43
C ILE A 104 12.70 -18.89 8.07
N LEU A 105 11.94 -17.84 7.75
CA LEU A 105 12.49 -16.54 7.40
C LEU A 105 13.26 -15.93 8.58
N ARG A 106 12.78 -16.10 9.81
CA ARG A 106 13.51 -15.65 11.02
C ARG A 106 14.81 -16.42 11.24
N GLN A 107 14.81 -17.74 11.06
CA GLN A 107 16.04 -18.52 11.18
C GLN A 107 17.06 -18.13 10.11
N ARG A 108 16.65 -17.94 8.86
CA ARG A 108 17.53 -17.46 7.77
C ARG A 108 18.16 -16.09 8.04
N VAL A 109 17.42 -15.16 8.64
CA VAL A 109 17.96 -13.84 9.03
C VAL A 109 18.99 -14.00 10.15
N SER A 110 18.72 -14.86 11.14
CA SER A 110 19.69 -15.15 12.21
C SER A 110 20.97 -15.82 11.71
N TYR A 111 20.91 -16.72 10.72
CA TYR A 111 22.13 -17.32 10.14
C TYR A 111 22.95 -16.34 9.28
N LEU A 112 22.32 -15.32 8.68
CA LEU A 112 23.02 -14.29 7.91
C LEU A 112 23.70 -13.25 8.82
N GLU A 113 23.14 -12.95 9.99
CA GLU A 113 23.76 -12.03 10.96
C GLU A 113 24.97 -12.65 11.69
N VAL A 114 24.95 -13.96 11.94
CA VAL A 114 26.05 -14.67 12.62
C VAL A 114 27.21 -14.98 11.67
N GLY A 115 26.95 -15.09 10.35
CA GLY A 115 27.98 -15.33 9.33
C GLY A 115 28.72 -14.09 8.81
N LEU A 116 28.34 -12.88 9.26
CA LEU A 116 29.02 -11.62 8.93
C LEU A 116 30.02 -11.16 10.02
N TRP A 117 30.19 -11.96 11.07
CA TRP A 117 31.13 -11.74 12.19
C TRP A 117 32.01 -12.98 12.44
N SER A 118 32.42 -13.67 11.38
CA SER A 118 33.42 -14.76 11.44
C SER A 118 34.48 -14.56 10.37
#